data_AF-A0A3B8HVW6-F1
#
_entry.id   AF-A0A3B8HVW6-F1
#
_cell.length_a   1.000
_cell.length_b   1.000
_cell.length_c   1.000
_cell.angle_alpha   90.00
_cell.angle_beta   90.00
_cell.angle_gamma   90.00
#
_symmetry.space_group_name_H-M   'P 1'
#
loop_
_entity.id
_entity.type
_entity.pdbx_description
1 polymer ?
#
loop_
_entity_poly.entity_id
_entity_poly.type
_entity_poly.pdbx_seq_one_letter_code
_entity_poly.pdbx_strand_id
1 'polypeptide(L)' 'MGSNTHSSVTHYRQWAKHLDVVMCQQHKAEENIFVDWQDGRVPIHNPITGETSEAHLFLAVLRS' A
#
# COMPACT_ATOMS: atom_id res chain seq x y z
N MET A 1 33.69 -0.26 -6.14
CA MET A 1 32.82 0.53 -7.03
C MET A 1 31.94 -0.46 -7.79
N GLY A 2 30.61 -0.35 -7.66
CA GLY A 2 29.65 -1.30 -8.24
C GLY A 2 28.45 -1.52 -7.32
N SER A 3 27.57 -0.52 -7.23
CA SER A 3 26.37 -0.52 -6.40
C SER A 3 25.28 -1.42 -6.98
N ASN A 4 24.93 -2.49 -6.25
CA ASN A 4 23.84 -3.44 -6.52
C ASN A 4 22.45 -2.85 -6.21
N THR A 5 22.07 -1.72 -6.83
CA THR A 5 20.81 -1.02 -6.48
C THR A 5 19.96 -0.67 -7.70
N HIS A 6 19.63 -1.65 -8.55
CA HIS A 6 18.68 -1.44 -9.65
C HIS A 6 17.59 -2.53 -9.80
N SER A 7 17.57 -3.54 -8.93
CA SER A 7 16.63 -4.67 -9.07
C SER A 7 15.25 -4.42 -8.45
N SER A 8 15.18 -3.82 -7.24
CA SER A 8 13.93 -3.80 -6.44
C SER A 8 12.79 -3.00 -7.07
N VAL A 9 13.07 -1.83 -7.64
CA VAL A 9 12.06 -0.94 -8.24
C VAL A 9 11.38 -1.60 -9.44
N THR A 10 12.14 -2.38 -10.23
CA THR A 10 11.65 -3.02 -11.45
C THR A 10 10.68 -4.15 -11.13
N HIS A 11 10.98 -4.96 -10.12
CA HIS A 11 10.09 -6.02 -9.64
C HIS A 11 8.82 -5.45 -9.00
N TYR A 12 8.93 -4.39 -8.20
CA TYR A 12 7.78 -3.71 -7.62
C TYR A 12 6.85 -3.15 -8.70
N ARG A 13 7.40 -2.50 -9.74
CA ARG A 13 6.62 -1.97 -10.86
C ARG A 13 5.92 -3.05 -11.68
N GLN A 14 6.55 -4.22 -11.85
CA GLN A 14 5.92 -5.34 -12.54
C GLN A 14 4.76 -5.92 -11.72
N TRP A 15 4.94 -6.08 -10.41
CA TRP A 15 3.87 -6.52 -9.51
C TRP A 15 2.71 -5.50 -9.46
N ALA A 16 3.02 -4.20 -9.29
CA ALA A 16 2.04 -3.12 -9.18
C ALA A 16 1.09 -3.00 -10.38
N LYS A 17 1.55 -3.34 -11.59
CA LYS A 17 0.72 -3.35 -12.81
C LYS A 17 -0.43 -4.34 -12.79
N HIS A 18 -0.40 -5.32 -11.89
CA HIS A 18 -1.40 -6.36 -11.78
C HIS A 18 -2.34 -6.16 -10.57
N LEU A 19 -2.20 -5.07 -9.81
CA LEU A 19 -3.12 -4.77 -8.72
C LEU A 19 -4.37 -4.06 -9.21
N ASP A 20 -5.51 -4.64 -8.86
CA ASP A 20 -6.79 -3.96 -8.89
C ASP A 20 -6.90 -3.08 -7.63
N VAL A 21 -6.77 -1.77 -7.79
CA VAL A 21 -6.63 -0.78 -6.69
C VAL A 21 -7.96 -0.40 -6.04
N VAL A 22 -9.07 -1.03 -6.42
CA VAL A 22 -10.37 -0.79 -5.81
C VAL A 22 -10.51 -1.52 -4.47
N MET A 23 -10.36 -0.76 -3.39
CA MET A 23 -10.72 -1.22 -2.05
C MET A 23 -12.23 -1.00 -1.81
N CYS A 24 -13.08 -1.70 -2.56
CA CYS A 24 -14.53 -1.71 -2.30
C CYS A 24 -14.92 -3.08 -1.72
N GLN A 25 -14.75 -3.23 -0.40
CA GLN A 25 -15.19 -4.43 0.29
C GLN A 25 -16.69 -4.32 0.60
N GLN A 26 -17.51 -5.20 0.00
CA GLN A 26 -18.88 -5.43 0.43
C GLN A 26 -18.86 -6.33 1.66
N HIS A 27 -19.03 -5.75 2.85
CA HIS A 27 -19.23 -6.53 4.07
C HIS A 27 -20.71 -6.74 4.36
N LYS A 28 -21.07 -7.97 4.73
CA LYS A 28 -22.38 -8.27 5.30
C LYS A 28 -22.43 -7.72 6.72
N ALA A 29 -23.57 -7.18 7.13
CA ALA A 29 -23.80 -6.87 8.53
C ALA A 29 -23.53 -8.15 9.35
N GLU A 30 -22.70 -8.03 10.40
CA GLU A 30 -22.22 -9.10 11.33
C GLU A 30 -20.78 -9.63 11.10
N GLU A 31 -20.06 -9.20 10.07
CA GLU A 31 -18.62 -9.53 9.93
C GLU A 31 -17.74 -8.56 10.74
N ASN A 32 -16.93 -9.10 11.67
CA ASN A 32 -15.98 -8.31 12.45
C ASN A 32 -14.69 -8.09 11.66
N ILE A 33 -14.33 -6.83 11.42
CA ILE A 33 -13.06 -6.45 10.81
C ILE A 33 -12.07 -6.07 11.92
N PHE A 34 -10.90 -6.70 11.92
CA PHE A 34 -9.77 -6.26 12.72
C PHE A 34 -8.93 -5.30 11.89
N VAL A 35 -8.78 -4.06 12.37
CA VAL A 35 -7.93 -3.06 11.74
C VAL A 35 -6.71 -2.86 12.61
N ASP A 36 -5.54 -3.18 12.09
CA ASP A 36 -4.27 -2.77 12.69
C ASP A 36 -3.91 -1.37 12.21
N TRP A 37 -3.53 -0.51 13.16
CA TRP A 37 -3.06 0.85 12.96
C TRP A 37 -1.62 0.95 13.47
N GLN A 38 -0.74 1.61 12.69
CA GLN A 38 0.58 2.05 13.14
C GLN A 38 0.57 3.58 13.33
N ASP A 39 1.12 4.07 14.45
CA ASP A 39 1.19 5.51 14.75
C ASP A 39 2.07 6.30 13.76
N GLY A 40 2.89 5.60 12.98
CA GLY A 40 3.68 6.17 11.89
C GLY A 40 2.85 6.58 10.69
N ARG A 41 3.21 7.72 10.09
CA ARG A 41 2.76 8.09 8.76
C ARG A 41 3.81 7.67 7.73
N VAL A 42 3.33 7.25 6.57
CA VAL A 42 4.17 6.88 5.43
C VAL A 42 4.14 8.00 4.39
N PRO A 43 5.31 8.39 3.84
CA PRO A 43 5.35 9.39 2.79
C PRO A 43 4.86 8.80 1.47
N ILE A 44 3.94 9.51 0.82
CA ILE A 44 3.50 9.25 -0.55
C ILE A 44 4.14 10.31 -1.44
N HIS A 45 4.95 9.87 -2.40
CA HIS A 45 5.61 10.75 -3.35
C HIS A 45 4.83 10.84 -4.64
N ASN A 46 4.49 12.06 -5.08
CA ASN A 46 3.93 12.30 -6.39
C ASN A 46 5.06 12.22 -7.44
N PRO A 47 5.05 11.24 -8.35
CA PRO A 47 6.13 11.08 -9.32
C PRO A 47 6.15 12.15 -10.41
N ILE A 48 5.08 12.93 -10.56
CA ILE A 48 4.93 13.99 -11.57
C ILE A 48 5.34 15.35 -10.99
N THR A 49 4.89 15.68 -9.77
CA THR A 49 5.15 16.99 -9.15
C THR A 49 6.34 16.99 -8.20
N GLY A 50 6.78 15.83 -7.72
CA GLY A 50 7.83 15.69 -6.70
C GLY A 50 7.35 15.99 -5.27
N GLU A 51 6.08 16.37 -5.10
CA GLU A 51 5.50 16.66 -3.79
C GLU A 51 5.38 15.39 -2.94
N THR A 52 5.47 15.55 -1.63
CA THR A 52 5.33 14.46 -0.66
C THR A 52 4.17 14.76 0.29
N SER A 53 3.28 13.79 0.45
CA SER A 53 2.15 13.85 1.39
C SER A 53 2.23 12.69 2.38
N GLU A 54 1.90 12.95 3.64
CA GLU A 54 1.90 11.93 4.68
C GLU A 54 0.54 11.21 4.75
N ALA A 55 0.56 9.88 4.87
CA ALA A 55 -0.66 9.06 4.97
C ALA A 55 -0.57 8.03 6.10
N HIS A 56 -1.72 7.68 6.67
CA HIS A 56 -1.84 6.55 7.60
C HIS A 56 -2.05 5.25 6.83
N LEU A 57 -1.41 4.17 7.28
CA LEU A 57 -1.59 2.83 6.74
C LEU A 57 -2.48 2.01 7.66
N PHE A 58 -3.56 1.45 7.12
CA PHE A 58 -4.47 0.56 7.81
C PHE A 58 -4.46 -0.80 7.13
N LEU A 59 -4.39 -1.88 7.91
CA LEU A 59 -4.52 -3.25 7.40
C LEU A 59 -5.78 -3.87 7.98
N ALA A 60 -6.65 -4.36 7.11
CA ALA A 60 -7.86 -5.08 7.48
C ALA A 60 -7.76 -6.54 7.03
N VAL A 61 -8.00 -7.48 7.94
CA VAL A 61 -8.10 -8.92 7.61
C VAL A 61 -9.51 -9.40 7.89
N LEU A 62 -10.14 -9.99 6.87
CA LEU A 62 -11.38 -10.72 7.03
C LEU A 62 -11.05 -12.13 7.51
N ARG A 63 -11.58 -12.52 8.67
CA ARG A 63 -11.48 -13.90 9.17
C ARG A 63 -12.64 -14.71 8.60
N SER A 64 -12.34 -15.78 7.86
CA SER A 64 -13.30 -16.83 7.49
C SER A 64 -13.64 -17.73 8.68
#